data_AF-A0A8X6YQE3-F1
#
_entry.id   AF-A0A8X6YQE3-F1
#
_cell.length_a   1.000
_cell.length_b   1.000
_cell.length_c   1.000
_cell.angle_alpha   90.00
_cell.angle_beta   90.00
_cell.angle_gamma   90.00
#
_symmetry.space_group_name_H-M   'P 1'
#
loop_
_entity.id
_entity.type
_entity.pdbx_description
1 polymer ?
#
loop_
_entity_poly.entity_id
_entity_poly.type
_entity_poly.pdbx_seq_one_letter_code
_entity_poly.pdbx_strand_id
1 'polypeptide(L)'
;MEVVDSDQTHDNDEVVTQPKVKPIMLRYKKNFNLILQHLNRKYPDSINKLIGECIKFTAANIDQHGEITKELKANGEEFYAFPPPPETDHLKWS
;
A
#
# COMPACT_ATOMS: atom_id res chain seq x y z
N MET A 1 13.07 -46.00 18.73
CA MET A 1 13.66 -45.67 17.41
C MET A 1 12.49 -45.67 16.45
N GLU A 2 12.06 -44.57 15.85
CA GLU A 2 12.69 -43.27 15.64
C GLU A 2 11.66 -42.16 15.84
N VAL A 3 12.10 -41.06 16.45
CA VAL A 3 11.40 -39.78 16.47
C VAL A 3 11.67 -39.10 15.13
N VAL A 4 10.63 -38.67 14.43
CA VAL A 4 10.77 -37.72 13.32
C VAL A 4 10.00 -36.45 13.70
N ASP A 5 10.75 -35.58 14.36
CA ASP A 5 10.48 -34.15 14.43
C ASP A 5 10.60 -33.52 13.04
N SER A 6 9.90 -32.40 12.88
CA SER A 6 10.02 -31.40 11.81
C SER A 6 9.34 -31.73 10.48
N ASP A 7 8.29 -30.97 10.16
CA ASP A 7 8.58 -29.85 9.26
C ASP A 7 7.68 -28.64 9.56
N GLN A 8 8.37 -27.54 9.74
CA GLN A 8 7.90 -26.20 9.97
C GLN A 8 7.27 -25.72 8.65
N THR A 9 5.95 -25.70 8.54
CA THR A 9 5.29 -25.05 7.39
C THR A 9 5.55 -23.55 7.48
N HIS A 10 6.67 -23.12 6.89
CA HIS A 10 6.92 -21.76 6.51
C HIS A 10 5.84 -21.35 5.51
N ASP A 11 5.08 -20.34 5.92
CA ASP A 11 4.23 -19.46 5.15
C ASP A 11 4.76 -19.31 3.70
N ASN A 12 4.28 -20.18 2.80
CA ASN A 12 4.44 -19.98 1.37
C ASN A 12 3.36 -18.98 0.96
N ASP A 13 3.61 -17.71 1.31
CA ASP A 13 2.98 -16.59 0.61
C ASP A 13 3.58 -16.60 -0.79
N GLU A 14 3.00 -17.44 -1.66
CA GLU A 14 3.28 -17.50 -3.09
C GLU A 14 3.16 -16.07 -3.61
N VAL A 15 4.33 -15.45 -3.82
CA VAL A 15 4.46 -14.12 -4.41
C VAL A 15 3.96 -14.24 -5.83
N VAL A 16 2.64 -14.06 -6.00
CA VAL A 16 2.00 -13.89 -7.29
C VAL A 16 2.73 -12.72 -7.94
N THR A 17 3.49 -13.04 -8.98
CA THR A 17 4.16 -12.10 -9.89
C THR A 17 3.11 -11.36 -10.70
N GLN A 18 2.27 -10.59 -10.01
CA GLN A 18 1.47 -9.55 -10.65
C GLN A 18 2.45 -8.50 -11.20
N PRO A 19 2.13 -7.83 -12.33
CA PRO A 19 2.90 -6.68 -12.78
C PRO A 19 3.16 -5.78 -11.57
N LYS A 20 4.41 -5.31 -11.40
CA LYS A 20 4.82 -4.43 -10.29
C LYS A 20 4.11 -3.09 -10.41
N VAL A 21 2.79 -3.07 -10.21
CA VAL A 21 1.99 -1.88 -10.10
C VAL A 21 2.52 -1.15 -8.88
N LYS A 22 2.98 0.08 -9.09
CA LYS A 22 3.53 0.86 -7.99
C LYS A 22 2.43 1.10 -6.97
N PRO A 23 2.73 0.98 -5.68
CA PRO A 23 1.76 1.30 -4.66
C PRO A 23 1.51 2.81 -4.63
N ILE A 24 0.27 3.17 -4.35
CA ILE A 24 -0.16 4.54 -4.08
C ILE A 24 -0.15 4.73 -2.57
N MET A 25 0.71 5.61 -2.07
CA MET A 25 0.79 5.92 -0.65
C MET A 25 -0.16 7.09 -0.34
N LEU A 26 -1.27 6.79 0.32
CA LEU A 26 -2.27 7.77 0.75
C LEU A 26 -1.94 8.27 2.14
N ARG A 27 -1.81 9.58 2.35
CA ARG A 27 -1.57 10.14 3.69
C ARG A 27 -2.85 10.11 4.54
N TYR A 28 -2.71 9.83 5.84
CA TYR A 28 -3.84 9.93 6.75
C TYR A 28 -4.37 11.37 6.81
N LYS A 29 -5.65 11.56 6.45
CA LYS A 29 -6.39 12.82 6.53
C LYS A 29 -7.74 12.61 7.21
N LYS A 30 -8.41 13.71 7.61
CA LYS A 30 -9.67 13.70 8.39
C LYS A 30 -10.80 12.88 7.74
N ASN A 31 -10.77 12.69 6.41
CA ASN A 31 -11.78 11.94 5.64
C ASN A 31 -11.22 10.66 4.98
N PHE A 32 -10.05 10.20 5.41
CA PHE A 32 -9.34 9.08 4.79
C PHE A 32 -10.17 7.79 4.75
N ASN A 33 -10.91 7.47 5.82
CA ASN A 33 -11.75 6.28 5.88
C ASN A 33 -12.83 6.23 4.79
N LEU A 34 -13.38 7.37 4.39
CA LEU A 34 -14.40 7.46 3.35
C LEU A 34 -13.78 7.20 1.97
N ILE A 35 -12.60 7.76 1.72
CA ILE A 35 -11.85 7.53 0.49
C ILE A 35 -11.46 6.06 0.37
N LEU A 36 -10.97 5.47 1.46
CA LEU A 36 -10.60 4.05 1.46
C LEU A 36 -11.80 3.14 1.24
N GLN A 37 -12.95 3.41 1.87
CA GLN A 37 -14.19 2.66 1.59
C GLN A 37 -14.62 2.79 0.13
N HIS A 38 -14.56 3.99 -0.44
CA HIS A 38 -14.89 4.22 -1.85
C HIS A 38 -13.96 3.43 -2.78
N LEU A 39 -12.64 3.52 -2.54
CA LEU A 39 -11.65 2.79 -3.33
C LEU A 39 -11.80 1.27 -3.20
N ASN A 40 -12.00 0.75 -2.00
CA ASN A 40 -12.21 -0.69 -1.80
C ASN A 40 -13.52 -1.18 -2.45
N ARG A 41 -14.56 -0.34 -2.51
CA ARG A 41 -15.82 -0.69 -3.17
C ARG A 41 -15.69 -0.70 -4.69
N LYS A 42 -14.92 0.24 -5.25
CA LYS A 42 -14.73 0.40 -6.69
C LYS A 42 -13.67 -0.55 -7.25
N TYR A 43 -12.65 -0.84 -6.45
CA TYR A 43 -11.51 -1.70 -6.80
C TYR A 43 -11.37 -2.81 -5.72
N PRO A 44 -12.26 -3.81 -5.69
CA PRO A 44 -12.29 -4.83 -4.64
C PRO A 44 -11.05 -5.74 -4.64
N ASP A 45 -10.40 -5.90 -5.79
CA ASP A 45 -9.18 -6.71 -5.94
C ASP A 45 -7.90 -5.97 -5.52
N SER A 46 -8.03 -4.74 -5.02
CA SER A 46 -6.90 -3.97 -4.52
C SER A 46 -6.49 -4.38 -3.10
N ILE A 47 -5.20 -4.25 -2.80
CA ILE A 47 -4.63 -4.56 -1.49
C ILE A 47 -4.28 -3.26 -0.79
N ASN A 48 -4.84 -3.03 0.39
CA ASN A 48 -4.47 -1.92 1.26
C ASN A 48 -3.66 -2.41 2.47
N LYS A 49 -2.65 -1.64 2.88
CA LYS A 49 -1.86 -1.90 4.08
C LYS A 49 -1.48 -0.59 4.76
N LEU A 50 -1.72 -0.50 6.06
CA LEU A 50 -1.27 0.64 6.86
C LEU A 50 0.25 0.56 7.07
N ILE A 51 0.97 1.64 6.75
CA ILE A 51 2.41 1.77 6.91
C ILE A 51 2.70 3.17 7.48
N GLY A 52 2.96 3.24 8.80
CA GLY A 52 3.16 4.51 9.49
C GLY A 52 1.92 5.40 9.40
N GLU A 53 2.10 6.65 8.97
CA GLU A 53 1.01 7.61 8.75
C GLU A 53 0.40 7.56 7.33
N CYS A 54 0.70 6.51 6.57
CA CYS A 54 0.22 6.34 5.21
C CYS A 54 -0.46 4.98 5.02
N ILE A 55 -1.41 4.92 4.10
CA ILE A 55 -1.94 3.65 3.59
C ILE A 55 -1.32 3.38 2.24
N LYS A 56 -0.60 2.27 2.18
CA LYS A 56 -0.12 1.69 0.94
C LYS A 56 -1.29 1.01 0.25
N PHE A 57 -1.74 1.57 -0.86
CA PHE A 57 -2.80 1.03 -1.70
C PHE A 57 -2.19 0.46 -2.98
N THR A 58 -2.33 -0.84 -3.20
CA THR A 58 -1.81 -1.56 -4.37
C THR A 58 -2.99 -1.96 -5.24
N ALA A 59 -3.08 -1.38 -6.44
CA ALA A 59 -4.11 -1.75 -7.40
C ALA A 59 -3.80 -3.11 -8.05
N ALA A 60 -4.82 -3.83 -8.50
CA ALA A 60 -4.66 -5.15 -9.11
C ALA A 60 -3.95 -5.09 -10.48
N ASN A 61 -4.09 -3.96 -11.20
CA ASN A 61 -3.47 -3.76 -12.50
C ASN A 61 -3.16 -2.27 -12.76
N ILE A 62 -2.44 -2.02 -13.86
CA ILE A 62 -1.98 -0.68 -14.24
C ILE A 62 -3.13 0.26 -14.64
N ASP A 63 -4.20 -0.28 -15.23
CA ASP A 63 -5.36 0.50 -15.64
C ASP A 63 -6.09 1.05 -14.42
N GLN A 64 -6.40 0.18 -13.45
CA GLN A 64 -6.96 0.57 -12.15
C GLN A 64 -6.07 1.58 -11.43
N HIS A 65 -4.74 1.37 -11.43
CA HIS A 65 -3.81 2.33 -10.85
C HIS A 65 -3.95 3.73 -11.48
N GLY A 66 -4.06 3.79 -12.82
CA GLY A 66 -4.29 5.03 -13.55
C GLY A 66 -5.61 5.71 -13.17
N GLU A 67 -6.68 4.93 -13.03
CA GLU A 67 -7.99 5.43 -12.60
C GLU A 67 -7.97 5.97 -11.17
N ILE A 68 -7.44 5.20 -10.22
CA ILE A 68 -7.30 5.60 -8.81
C ILE A 68 -6.50 6.89 -8.70
N THR A 69 -5.37 6.98 -9.40
CA THR A 69 -4.51 8.18 -9.40
C THR A 69 -5.27 9.41 -9.93
N LYS A 70 -6.06 9.25 -11.00
CA LYS A 70 -6.90 10.34 -11.53
C LYS A 70 -7.99 10.77 -10.54
N GLU A 71 -8.62 9.80 -9.89
CA GLU A 71 -9.70 10.03 -8.91
C GLU A 71 -9.16 10.78 -7.67
N LEU A 72 -8.00 10.36 -7.16
CA LEU A 72 -7.32 11.03 -6.06
C LEU A 72 -6.93 12.46 -6.43
N LYS A 73 -6.35 12.69 -7.62
CA LYS A 73 -6.04 14.04 -8.11
C LYS A 73 -7.30 14.91 -8.24
N ALA A 74 -8.40 14.35 -8.76
CA ALA A 74 -9.65 15.07 -8.94
C ALA A 74 -10.30 15.47 -7.60
N ASN A 75 -10.12 14.64 -6.57
CA ASN A 75 -10.58 14.93 -5.21
C ASN A 75 -9.63 15.84 -4.42
N GLY A 76 -8.50 16.27 -5.00
CA GLY A 76 -7.50 17.09 -4.31
C GLY A 76 -6.72 16.32 -3.24
N GLU A 77 -6.68 14.99 -3.33
CA GLU A 77 -5.96 14.16 -2.38
C GLU A 77 -4.46 14.15 -2.66
N GLU A 78 -3.69 14.23 -1.57
CA GLU A 78 -2.24 14.15 -1.64
C GLU A 78 -1.81 12.70 -1.48
N PHE A 79 -1.10 12.19 -2.47
CA PHE A 79 -0.57 10.85 -2.48
C PHE A 79 0.87 10.85 -3.00
N TYR A 80 1.63 9.85 -2.56
CA TYR A 80 3.02 9.67 -2.96
C TYR A 80 3.17 8.39 -3.78
N ALA A 81 3.97 8.46 -4.84
CA ALA A 81 4.35 7.28 -5.64
C ALA A 81 5.39 6.39 -4.95
N PHE A 82 5.98 6.89 -3.86
CA PHE A 82 6.97 6.24 -3.00
C PHE A 82 6.69 6.67 -1.55
N PRO A 83 7.00 5.86 -0.52
CA PRO A 83 7.01 6.38 0.84
C PRO A 83 7.87 7.65 0.85
N PRO A 84 7.42 8.76 1.45
CA PRO A 84 8.32 9.89 1.68
C PRO A 84 9.55 9.33 2.42
N PRO A 85 10.77 9.78 2.07
CA PRO A 85 11.91 9.47 2.92
C PRO A 85 11.54 9.85 4.35
N PRO A 86 11.91 9.03 5.37
CA PRO A 86 11.73 9.46 6.75
C PRO A 86 12.31 10.88 6.84
N GLU A 87 11.60 11.81 7.47
CA GLU A 87 12.17 13.12 7.78
C GLU A 87 13.43 12.86 8.61
N THR A 88 14.58 12.78 7.95
CA THR A 88 15.84 13.07 8.59
C THR A 88 15.75 14.55 8.87
N ASP A 89 15.22 14.85 10.05
CA ASP A 89 15.52 16.04 10.82
C ASP A 89 17.05 16.11 10.86
N HIS A 90 17.63 16.69 9.82
CA HIS A 90 19.02 17.08 9.81
C HIS A 90 19.10 18.31 10.70
N LEU A 91 19.01 18.00 11.99
CA LEU A 91 19.49 18.73 13.13
C LEU A 91 20.95 19.06 12.82
N LYS A 92 21.18 20.16 12.09
CA LYS A 92 22.48 20.78 11.96
C LYS A 92 22.80 21.42 13.32
N TRP A 93 23.23 20.60 14.27
CA TRP A 93 24.18 21.08 15.26
C TRP A 93 25.57 20.99 14.64
N SER A 94 26.05 22.14 14.19
CA SER A 94 27.42 22.66 14.33
C SER A 94 27.66 23.76 13.31
#